data_AF-A0A3N1QSZ7-F1
#
_entry.id   AF-A0A3N1QSZ7-F1
#
_cell.length_a   1.000
_cell.length_b   1.000
_cell.length_c   1.000
_cell.angle_alpha   90.00
_cell.angle_beta   90.00
_cell.angle_gamma   90.00
#
_symmetry.space_group_name_H-M   'P 1'
#
loop_
_entity.id
_entity.type
_entity.pdbx_description
1 polymer ?
#
loop_
_entity_poly.entity_id
_entity_poly.type
_entity_poly.pdbx_seq_one_letter_code
_entity_poly.pdbx_strand_id
1 'polypeptide(L)'
;MTEQPEASPERTTSPERTTSPERTTSPEQTTHGVGPWAGERPDDPRFDPKLLDEGDTRNVIDRYRYWSMEAIVADIDAHRHPFHVAIENWQHDLNIGSIVRSANAFAADTVHIIGRRRWNKRGAMVTDRYQHVVNHPDVETFIAWTRERGIPVLAIDNVDGSVPIETYDLPAECVLLFGQEGPGLSPEAIAASDAVLEIVQFGSTRSINASAAAAVVMHAWVLQHVKF
;
A
#
# COMPACT_ATOMS: atom_id res chain seq x y z
N MET A 1 6.71 55.26 40.82
CA MET A 1 5.31 55.74 40.72
C MET A 1 5.08 56.04 39.24
N THR A 2 4.59 55.15 38.40
CA THR A 2 3.66 54.03 38.62
C THR A 2 3.89 53.00 37.50
N GLU A 3 4.24 51.76 37.85
CA GLU A 3 4.13 50.60 36.98
C GLU A 3 2.64 50.29 36.75
N GLN A 4 2.27 49.96 35.52
CA GLN A 4 1.02 49.25 35.22
C GLN A 4 1.36 47.97 34.44
N PRO A 5 0.60 46.88 34.65
CA PRO A 5 1.08 45.52 34.48
C PRO A 5 0.82 44.94 33.09
N GLU A 6 1.66 43.96 32.73
CA GLU A 6 1.55 43.07 31.58
C GLU A 6 0.16 42.42 31.47
N ALA A 7 -0.42 42.53 30.27
CA ALA A 7 -1.55 41.71 29.85
C ALA A 7 -1.02 40.59 28.92
N SER A 8 -0.94 39.38 29.47
CA SER A 8 -0.68 38.14 28.72
C SER A 8 -1.83 37.85 27.75
N PRO A 9 -1.58 37.55 26.46
CA PRO A 9 -2.64 37.06 25.58
C PRO A 9 -2.86 35.56 25.82
N GLU A 10 -4.13 35.22 25.99
CA GLU A 10 -4.68 33.89 26.22
C GLU A 10 -4.23 32.91 25.13
N ARG A 11 -3.73 31.76 25.58
CA ARG A 11 -3.31 30.64 24.74
C ARG A 11 -4.56 29.88 24.32
N THR A 12 -5.06 30.18 23.13
CA THR A 12 -6.17 29.42 22.51
C THR A 12 -5.74 27.97 22.33
N THR A 13 -6.28 27.08 23.16
CA THR A 13 -6.08 25.63 23.07
C THR A 13 -6.79 25.12 21.83
N SER A 14 -6.02 24.88 20.77
CA SER A 14 -6.48 24.10 19.61
C SER A 14 -6.69 22.64 20.05
N PRO A 15 -7.76 21.97 19.59
CA PRO A 15 -8.02 20.60 19.98
C PRO A 15 -6.95 19.69 19.36
N GLU A 16 -6.26 18.96 20.23
CA GLU A 16 -5.40 17.84 19.91
C GLU A 16 -6.14 16.87 18.97
N ARG A 17 -5.69 16.82 17.71
CA ARG A 17 -6.04 15.73 16.81
C ARG A 17 -5.06 14.58 17.10
N THR A 18 -5.36 13.83 18.15
CA THR A 18 -4.62 12.64 18.55
C THR A 18 -5.31 11.42 17.97
N THR A 19 -4.66 10.76 17.02
CA THR A 19 -4.45 9.31 17.00
C THR A 19 -3.43 9.02 15.89
N SER A 20 -2.15 9.07 16.23
CA SER A 20 -1.15 8.32 15.45
C SER A 20 -1.53 6.85 15.50
N PRO A 21 -1.41 6.08 14.40
CA PRO A 21 -1.73 4.66 14.43
C PRO A 21 -0.87 3.98 15.50
N GLU A 22 -1.54 3.36 16.47
CA GLU A 22 -0.90 2.68 17.57
C GLU A 22 -0.03 1.55 16.98
N ARG A 23 1.29 1.72 17.08
CA ARG A 23 2.27 0.72 16.61
C ARG A 23 1.95 -0.60 17.31
N THR A 24 1.87 -1.69 16.56
CA THR A 24 1.86 -3.04 17.13
C THR A 24 3.23 -3.28 17.79
N THR A 25 3.32 -3.03 19.10
CA THR A 25 4.54 -3.21 19.90
C THR A 25 4.77 -4.65 20.35
N SER A 26 3.89 -5.57 19.97
CA SER A 26 3.95 -6.98 20.37
C SER A 26 4.29 -7.87 19.17
N PRO A 27 5.27 -8.80 19.31
CA PRO A 27 5.56 -9.76 18.25
C PRO A 27 4.34 -10.65 18.00
N GLU A 28 3.95 -10.77 16.74
CA GLU A 28 2.77 -11.53 16.32
C GLU A 28 2.88 -13.00 16.73
N GLN A 29 1.80 -13.55 17.28
CA GLN A 29 1.88 -14.79 18.04
C GLN A 29 1.91 -16.09 17.22
N THR A 30 1.66 -16.10 15.90
CA THR A 30 2.00 -17.16 14.90
C THR A 30 1.18 -17.01 13.61
N THR A 31 1.61 -17.65 12.51
CA THR A 31 0.84 -17.76 11.25
C THR A 31 -0.33 -18.74 11.30
N HIS A 32 -0.57 -19.41 12.42
CA HIS A 32 -1.56 -20.49 12.57
C HIS A 32 -2.97 -20.00 12.95
N GLY A 33 -3.13 -18.69 13.17
CA GLY A 33 -4.39 -18.11 13.62
C GLY A 33 -4.70 -18.39 15.09
N VAL A 34 -5.94 -18.08 15.48
CA VAL A 34 -6.43 -18.20 16.87
C VAL A 34 -7.70 -19.05 16.91
N GLY A 35 -7.89 -19.79 18.01
CA GLY A 35 -9.11 -20.58 18.24
C GLY A 35 -10.32 -19.70 18.59
N PRO A 36 -11.47 -20.30 18.95
CA PRO A 36 -12.64 -19.56 19.41
C PRO A 36 -12.32 -18.60 20.57
N TRP A 37 -13.10 -17.52 20.66
CA TRP A 37 -12.96 -16.54 21.73
C TRP A 37 -13.24 -17.17 23.10
N ALA A 38 -12.24 -17.14 23.98
CA ALA A 38 -12.31 -17.81 25.28
C ALA A 38 -12.85 -16.92 26.42
N GLY A 39 -13.08 -15.63 26.16
CA GLY A 39 -13.51 -14.64 27.17
C GLY A 39 -15.00 -14.30 27.11
N GLU A 40 -15.39 -13.26 27.87
CA GLU A 40 -16.70 -12.63 27.73
C GLU A 40 -16.86 -12.07 26.31
N ARG A 41 -18.03 -12.29 25.69
CA ARG A 41 -18.25 -11.90 24.29
C ARG A 41 -18.18 -10.38 24.16
N PRO A 42 -17.32 -9.83 23.28
CA PRO A 42 -17.22 -8.38 23.10
C PRO A 42 -18.54 -7.78 22.59
N ASP A 43 -18.95 -6.65 23.17
CA ASP A 43 -20.04 -5.81 22.64
C ASP A 43 -19.45 -4.72 21.72
N ASP A 44 -18.86 -5.16 20.60
CA ASP A 44 -18.24 -4.30 19.60
C ASP A 44 -18.67 -4.74 18.19
N PRO A 45 -19.34 -3.87 17.41
CA PRO A 45 -19.88 -4.23 16.11
C PRO A 45 -18.81 -4.56 15.05
N ARG A 46 -17.53 -4.26 15.32
CA ARG A 46 -16.42 -4.65 14.43
C ARG A 46 -16.20 -6.14 14.43
N PHE A 47 -16.54 -6.85 15.51
CA PHE A 47 -16.30 -8.28 15.63
C PHE A 47 -17.32 -9.10 14.82
N ASP A 48 -16.81 -10.08 14.08
CA ASP A 48 -17.61 -11.05 13.35
C ASP A 48 -18.06 -12.18 14.32
N PRO A 49 -19.37 -12.38 14.53
CA PRO A 49 -19.89 -13.42 15.42
C PRO A 49 -19.36 -14.82 15.10
N LYS A 50 -19.20 -15.15 13.82
CA LYS A 50 -18.75 -16.48 13.39
C LYS A 50 -17.28 -16.70 13.72
N LEU A 51 -16.44 -15.67 13.54
CA LEU A 51 -15.02 -15.76 13.89
C LEU A 51 -14.82 -15.89 15.40
N LEU A 52 -15.66 -15.21 16.20
CA LEU A 52 -15.65 -15.39 17.65
C LEU A 52 -15.99 -16.84 18.04
N ASP A 53 -16.95 -17.46 17.38
CA ASP A 53 -17.43 -18.81 17.72
C ASP A 53 -16.52 -19.94 17.18
N GLU A 54 -15.92 -19.76 15.99
CA GLU A 54 -15.14 -20.80 15.29
C GLU A 54 -13.62 -20.59 15.37
N GLY A 55 -13.18 -19.40 15.77
CA GLY A 55 -11.80 -18.97 15.67
C GLY A 55 -11.48 -18.26 14.35
N ASP A 56 -10.30 -17.63 14.32
CA ASP A 56 -9.84 -16.82 13.19
C ASP A 56 -8.49 -17.32 12.67
N THR A 57 -8.53 -18.03 11.54
CA THR A 57 -7.35 -18.58 10.85
C THR A 57 -6.82 -17.70 9.72
N ARG A 58 -7.39 -16.49 9.52
CA ARG A 58 -7.02 -15.62 8.41
C ARG A 58 -5.58 -15.10 8.55
N ASN A 59 -4.97 -14.65 7.46
CA ASN A 59 -3.66 -14.01 7.50
C ASN A 59 -3.81 -12.51 7.82
N VAL A 60 -4.19 -12.19 9.05
CA VAL A 60 -4.31 -10.82 9.57
C VAL A 60 -3.49 -10.67 10.85
N ILE A 61 -3.02 -9.46 11.11
CA ILE A 61 -2.27 -9.13 12.32
C ILE A 61 -3.17 -9.27 13.56
N ASP A 62 -2.57 -9.46 14.74
CA ASP A 62 -3.31 -9.82 15.97
C ASP A 62 -4.41 -8.79 16.34
N ARG A 63 -4.19 -7.50 16.07
CA ARG A 63 -5.18 -6.44 16.36
C ARG A 63 -6.49 -6.59 15.58
N TYR A 64 -6.46 -7.25 14.43
CA TYR A 64 -7.62 -7.45 13.55
C TYR A 64 -8.27 -8.83 13.72
N ARG A 65 -7.79 -9.63 14.67
CA ARG A 65 -8.38 -10.93 14.91
C ARG A 65 -9.84 -10.78 15.30
N TYR A 66 -10.66 -11.66 14.75
CA TYR A 66 -12.11 -11.70 14.89
C TYR A 66 -12.86 -10.51 14.28
N TRP A 67 -12.19 -9.46 13.79
CA TRP A 67 -12.88 -8.37 13.13
C TRP A 67 -13.46 -8.82 11.79
N SER A 68 -14.66 -8.33 11.48
CA SER A 68 -15.24 -8.48 10.16
C SER A 68 -14.32 -7.86 9.11
N MET A 69 -14.39 -8.40 7.89
CA MET A 69 -13.58 -7.89 6.78
C MET A 69 -13.87 -6.41 6.51
N GLU A 70 -15.14 -5.99 6.61
CA GLU A 70 -15.56 -4.60 6.44
C GLU A 70 -14.94 -3.69 7.50
N ALA A 71 -14.93 -4.11 8.77
CA ALA A 71 -14.29 -3.35 9.84
C ALA A 71 -12.78 -3.19 9.64
N ILE A 72 -12.10 -4.24 9.14
CA ILE A 72 -10.66 -4.17 8.82
C ILE A 72 -10.42 -3.18 7.66
N VAL A 73 -11.20 -3.26 6.59
CA VAL A 73 -11.09 -2.33 5.45
C VAL A 73 -11.33 -0.90 5.90
N ALA A 74 -12.40 -0.65 6.66
CA ALA A 74 -12.73 0.68 7.16
C ALA A 74 -11.65 1.26 8.09
N ASP A 75 -11.02 0.42 8.92
CA ASP A 75 -9.89 0.85 9.74
C ASP A 75 -8.70 1.23 8.87
N ILE A 76 -8.29 0.35 7.93
CA ILE A 76 -7.17 0.63 7.00
C ILE A 76 -7.43 1.90 6.20
N ASP A 77 -8.63 2.10 5.68
CA ASP A 77 -9.03 3.27 4.90
C ASP A 77 -8.86 4.59 5.66
N ALA A 78 -8.91 4.58 7.00
CA ALA A 78 -8.67 5.77 7.81
C ALA A 78 -7.19 6.20 7.85
N HIS A 79 -6.26 5.34 7.43
CA HIS A 79 -4.82 5.59 7.49
C HIS A 79 -4.02 5.10 6.29
N ARG A 80 -4.68 4.86 5.14
CA ARG A 80 -3.98 4.60 3.88
C ARG A 80 -3.04 5.74 3.50
N HIS A 81 -1.95 5.36 2.88
CA HIS A 81 -1.01 6.28 2.27
C HIS A 81 -1.47 6.63 0.85
N PRO A 82 -1.27 7.89 0.39
CA PRO A 82 -1.83 8.38 -0.87
C PRO A 82 -1.10 7.87 -2.12
N PHE A 83 -0.13 6.96 -1.99
CA PHE A 83 0.48 6.34 -3.15
C PHE A 83 -0.34 5.15 -3.64
N HIS A 84 -0.33 4.98 -4.95
CA HIS A 84 -0.99 3.90 -5.67
C HIS A 84 0.05 2.94 -6.24
N VAL A 85 -0.38 1.73 -6.57
CA VAL A 85 0.44 0.74 -7.28
C VAL A 85 -0.29 0.36 -8.56
N ALA A 86 0.39 0.37 -9.70
CA ALA A 86 -0.15 -0.11 -10.96
C ALA A 86 0.69 -1.25 -11.52
N ILE A 87 0.03 -2.23 -12.14
CA ILE A 87 0.69 -3.43 -12.67
C ILE A 87 0.14 -3.73 -14.06
N GLU A 88 1.02 -3.79 -15.06
CA GLU A 88 0.66 -4.28 -16.39
C GLU A 88 0.52 -5.80 -16.42
N ASN A 89 -0.66 -6.29 -16.83
CA ASN A 89 -1.00 -7.71 -16.87
C ASN A 89 -1.31 -8.19 -18.29
N TRP A 90 -0.26 -8.53 -19.06
CA TRP A 90 -0.38 -8.93 -20.46
C TRP A 90 -0.06 -10.39 -20.75
N GLN A 91 0.85 -11.02 -20.00
CA GLN A 91 1.33 -12.39 -20.23
C GLN A 91 1.37 -13.20 -18.93
N HIS A 92 2.25 -12.83 -18.00
CA HIS A 92 2.55 -13.59 -16.77
C HIS A 92 2.12 -12.84 -15.51
N ASP A 93 1.32 -13.50 -14.68
CA ASP A 93 0.63 -12.88 -13.54
C ASP A 93 1.11 -13.37 -12.17
N LEU A 94 2.20 -14.16 -12.12
CA LEU A 94 2.67 -14.85 -10.91
C LEU A 94 3.05 -13.88 -9.77
N ASN A 95 3.50 -12.67 -10.10
CA ASN A 95 3.91 -11.67 -9.11
C ASN A 95 2.75 -10.80 -8.61
N ILE A 96 1.62 -10.73 -9.32
CA ILE A 96 0.56 -9.77 -9.04
C ILE A 96 0.01 -9.95 -7.63
N GLY A 97 -0.22 -11.20 -7.20
CA GLY A 97 -0.68 -11.45 -5.84
C GLY A 97 0.30 -11.00 -4.76
N SER A 98 1.60 -11.22 -4.95
CA SER A 98 2.63 -10.78 -4.00
C SER A 98 2.72 -9.25 -3.95
N ILE A 99 2.60 -8.57 -5.09
CA ILE A 99 2.58 -7.10 -5.15
C ILE A 99 1.35 -6.54 -4.44
N VAL A 100 0.16 -7.11 -4.67
CA VAL A 100 -1.08 -6.72 -3.96
C VAL A 100 -0.94 -6.89 -2.45
N ARG A 101 -0.29 -7.98 -2.01
CA ARG A 101 -0.01 -8.22 -0.60
C ARG A 101 0.93 -7.17 -0.01
N SER A 102 2.02 -6.85 -0.70
CA SER A 102 2.94 -5.78 -0.27
C SER A 102 2.24 -4.41 -0.23
N ALA A 103 1.40 -4.10 -1.21
CA ALA A 103 0.62 -2.87 -1.23
C ALA A 103 -0.32 -2.75 -0.01
N ASN A 104 -0.99 -3.84 0.38
CA ASN A 104 -1.79 -3.85 1.60
C ASN A 104 -0.94 -3.72 2.86
N ALA A 105 0.22 -4.40 2.93
CA ALA A 105 1.11 -4.34 4.07
C ALA A 105 1.69 -2.93 4.31
N PHE A 106 1.92 -2.18 3.22
CA PHE A 106 2.33 -0.77 3.27
C PHE A 106 1.14 0.20 3.23
N ALA A 107 -0.10 -0.26 3.38
CA ALA A 107 -1.31 0.55 3.36
C ALA A 107 -1.42 1.50 2.15
N ALA A 108 -0.98 1.06 0.96
CA ALA A 108 -1.18 1.80 -0.29
C ALA A 108 -2.67 2.09 -0.52
N ASP A 109 -2.98 3.21 -1.19
CA ASP A 109 -4.36 3.63 -1.47
C ASP A 109 -5.10 2.56 -2.29
N THR A 110 -4.67 2.38 -3.55
CA THR A 110 -5.31 1.49 -4.51
C THR A 110 -4.28 0.75 -5.36
N VAL A 111 -4.58 -0.51 -5.68
CA VAL A 111 -3.85 -1.29 -6.70
C VAL A 111 -4.63 -1.28 -8.02
N HIS A 112 -3.96 -0.91 -9.10
CA HIS A 112 -4.49 -0.85 -10.45
C HIS A 112 -3.95 -2.00 -11.29
N ILE A 113 -4.83 -2.83 -11.83
CA ILE A 113 -4.48 -3.90 -12.77
C ILE A 113 -4.78 -3.42 -14.18
N ILE A 114 -3.76 -3.27 -15.01
CA ILE A 114 -3.88 -2.78 -16.39
C ILE A 114 -3.88 -3.98 -17.34
N GLY A 115 -4.83 -4.03 -18.29
CA GLY A 115 -4.97 -5.14 -19.21
C GLY A 115 -5.87 -6.24 -18.66
N ARG A 116 -5.37 -7.48 -18.61
CA ARG A 116 -6.19 -8.65 -18.24
C ARG A 116 -6.77 -8.50 -16.83
N ARG A 117 -8.10 -8.57 -16.72
CA ARG A 117 -8.80 -8.48 -15.43
C ARG A 117 -8.52 -9.64 -14.47
N ARG A 118 -8.25 -10.82 -15.02
CA ARG A 118 -7.93 -12.02 -14.23
C ARG A 118 -6.42 -12.12 -14.03
N TRP A 119 -6.03 -12.45 -12.81
CA TRP A 119 -4.64 -12.60 -12.40
C TRP A 119 -4.53 -13.64 -11.26
N ASN A 120 -3.31 -14.13 -11.04
CA ASN A 120 -3.03 -15.16 -10.05
C ASN A 120 -3.01 -14.59 -8.62
N LYS A 121 -4.06 -14.92 -7.87
CA LYS A 121 -4.27 -14.47 -6.48
C LYS A 121 -3.47 -15.23 -5.43
N ARG A 122 -2.76 -16.30 -5.79
CA ARG A 122 -2.10 -17.20 -4.82
C ARG A 122 -1.11 -16.45 -3.94
N GLY A 123 -0.30 -15.55 -4.52
CA GLY A 123 0.66 -14.73 -3.76
C GLY A 123 0.02 -13.74 -2.79
N ALA A 124 -1.26 -13.39 -3.03
CA ALA A 124 -1.97 -12.42 -2.19
C ALA A 124 -2.34 -13.00 -0.83
N MET A 125 -2.39 -14.32 -0.65
CA MET A 125 -2.78 -14.95 0.62
C MET A 125 -4.13 -14.41 1.15
N VAL A 126 -5.10 -14.18 0.25
CA VAL A 126 -6.44 -13.61 0.52
C VAL A 126 -6.41 -12.12 0.94
N THR A 127 -5.22 -11.51 1.04
CA THR A 127 -5.05 -10.10 1.37
C THR A 127 -5.67 -9.16 0.32
N ASP A 128 -5.88 -9.65 -0.90
CA ASP A 128 -6.60 -8.92 -1.96
C ASP A 128 -8.03 -8.52 -1.58
N ARG A 129 -8.61 -9.15 -0.55
CA ARG A 129 -9.94 -8.78 -0.03
C ARG A 129 -9.95 -7.57 0.89
N TYR A 130 -8.79 -7.19 1.43
CA TYR A 130 -8.63 -6.01 2.30
C TYR A 130 -7.98 -4.83 1.55
N GLN A 131 -7.74 -4.98 0.24
CA GLN A 131 -7.10 -3.98 -0.59
C GLN A 131 -8.05 -3.51 -1.70
N HIS A 132 -8.04 -2.21 -1.98
CA HIS A 132 -8.74 -1.66 -3.14
C HIS A 132 -8.02 -2.10 -4.40
N VAL A 133 -8.76 -2.78 -5.30
CA VAL A 133 -8.23 -3.26 -6.58
C VAL A 133 -9.14 -2.80 -7.70
N VAL A 134 -8.61 -1.96 -8.59
CA VAL A 134 -9.30 -1.44 -9.77
C VAL A 134 -8.67 -2.04 -11.02
N ASN A 135 -9.49 -2.36 -12.03
CA ASN A 135 -8.98 -2.81 -13.33
C ASN A 135 -9.20 -1.74 -14.39
N HIS A 136 -8.17 -1.52 -15.20
CA HIS A 136 -8.21 -0.73 -16.42
C HIS A 136 -8.02 -1.68 -17.61
N PRO A 137 -8.84 -1.58 -18.68
CA PRO A 137 -8.73 -2.49 -19.82
C PRO A 137 -7.39 -2.36 -20.57
N ASP A 138 -6.73 -1.20 -20.51
CA ASP A 138 -5.49 -0.90 -21.23
C ASP A 138 -4.73 0.27 -20.59
N VAL A 139 -3.54 0.59 -21.12
CA VAL A 139 -2.70 1.70 -20.64
C VAL A 139 -3.39 3.05 -20.87
N GLU A 140 -4.09 3.22 -22.00
CA GLU A 140 -4.75 4.48 -22.34
C GLU A 140 -5.80 4.87 -21.29
N THR A 141 -6.67 3.93 -20.91
CA THR A 141 -7.68 4.14 -19.88
C THR A 141 -7.09 4.38 -18.49
N PHE A 142 -6.01 3.69 -18.14
CA PHE A 142 -5.27 3.95 -16.91
C PHE A 142 -4.68 5.37 -16.88
N ILE A 143 -4.04 5.81 -17.96
CA ILE A 143 -3.43 7.15 -18.05
C ILE A 143 -4.49 8.25 -18.08
N ALA A 144 -5.65 8.01 -18.70
CA ALA A 144 -6.77 8.94 -18.61
C ALA A 144 -7.22 9.13 -17.16
N TRP A 145 -7.29 8.04 -16.38
CA TRP A 145 -7.65 8.08 -14.96
C TRP A 145 -6.64 8.86 -14.10
N THR A 146 -5.33 8.70 -14.34
CA THR A 146 -4.29 9.42 -13.59
C THR A 146 -4.27 10.90 -13.93
N ARG A 147 -4.39 11.25 -15.22
CA ARG A 147 -4.45 12.65 -15.69
C ARG A 147 -5.65 13.41 -15.18
N GLU A 148 -6.83 12.77 -15.14
CA GLU A 148 -8.04 13.37 -14.57
C GLU A 148 -7.83 13.79 -13.11
N ARG A 149 -7.00 13.04 -12.36
CA ARG A 149 -6.72 13.26 -10.94
C ARG A 149 -5.44 14.07 -10.68
N GLY A 150 -4.63 14.32 -11.71
CA GLY A 150 -3.34 14.99 -11.56
C GLY A 150 -2.31 14.17 -10.78
N ILE A 151 -2.42 12.84 -10.77
CA ILE A 151 -1.51 11.96 -10.04
C ILE A 151 -0.34 11.56 -10.96
N PRO A 152 0.93 11.85 -10.59
CA PRO A 152 2.08 11.49 -11.41
C PRO A 152 2.31 9.97 -11.43
N VAL A 153 2.74 9.45 -12.57
CA VAL A 153 3.07 8.04 -12.79
C VAL A 153 4.58 7.86 -12.84
N LEU A 154 5.09 7.05 -11.93
CA LEU A 154 6.51 6.66 -11.86
C LEU A 154 6.65 5.22 -12.34
N ALA A 155 7.19 5.05 -13.55
CA ALA A 155 7.52 3.74 -14.09
C ALA A 155 8.72 3.15 -13.37
N ILE A 156 8.65 1.87 -12.98
CA ILE A 156 9.76 1.15 -12.38
C ILE A 156 10.29 0.13 -13.38
N ASP A 157 11.39 0.47 -14.04
CA ASP A 157 12.07 -0.38 -15.02
C ASP A 157 13.55 0.01 -15.16
N ASN A 158 14.39 -0.95 -15.57
CA ASN A 158 15.81 -0.72 -15.84
C ASN A 158 16.03 -0.57 -17.35
N VAL A 159 15.70 0.63 -17.84
CA VAL A 159 15.87 1.03 -19.24
C VAL A 159 16.76 2.27 -19.34
N ASP A 160 17.29 2.52 -20.53
CA ASP A 160 18.13 3.68 -20.80
C ASP A 160 17.41 4.98 -20.41
N GLY A 161 18.08 5.81 -19.61
CA GLY A 161 17.54 7.08 -19.12
C GLY A 161 16.73 6.98 -17.83
N SER A 162 16.64 5.79 -17.22
CA SER A 162 16.09 5.65 -15.87
C SER A 162 16.95 6.37 -14.82
N VAL A 163 16.30 6.82 -13.74
CA VAL A 163 16.94 7.53 -12.63
C VAL A 163 16.99 6.62 -11.41
N PRO A 164 18.14 6.53 -10.69
CA PRO A 164 18.23 5.79 -9.44
C PRO A 164 17.19 6.26 -8.41
N ILE A 165 16.29 5.36 -7.99
CA ILE A 165 15.26 5.66 -7.00
C ILE A 165 15.84 6.15 -5.67
N GLU A 166 17.04 5.71 -5.32
CA GLU A 166 17.78 6.10 -4.11
C GLU A 166 18.12 7.60 -4.08
N THR A 167 18.05 8.27 -5.24
CA THR A 167 18.34 9.70 -5.41
C THR A 167 17.12 10.53 -5.78
N TYR A 168 15.94 9.90 -5.87
CA TYR A 168 14.73 10.53 -6.34
C TYR A 168 13.80 10.91 -5.16
N ASP A 169 13.34 12.16 -5.16
CA ASP A 169 12.32 12.64 -4.23
C ASP A 169 10.94 12.13 -4.70
N LEU A 170 10.46 11.05 -4.10
CA LEU A 170 9.18 10.45 -4.47
C LEU A 170 8.04 11.38 -4.04
N PRO A 171 7.10 11.75 -4.93
CA PRO A 171 5.91 12.48 -4.52
C PRO A 171 5.09 11.68 -3.51
N ALA A 172 4.49 12.36 -2.53
CA ALA A 172 3.62 11.71 -1.56
C ALA A 172 2.43 11.03 -2.27
N GLU A 173 1.76 11.76 -3.16
CA GLU A 173 0.70 11.21 -4.04
C GLU A 173 1.31 10.89 -5.42
N CYS A 174 1.38 9.60 -5.75
CA CYS A 174 1.91 9.11 -7.02
C CYS A 174 1.38 7.71 -7.34
N VAL A 175 1.56 7.25 -8.58
CA VAL A 175 1.40 5.85 -8.96
C VAL A 175 2.75 5.20 -9.24
N LEU A 176 3.07 4.14 -8.51
CA LEU A 176 4.23 3.29 -8.77
C LEU A 176 3.83 2.21 -9.79
N LEU A 177 4.29 2.35 -11.03
CA LEU A 177 3.89 1.51 -12.16
C LEU A 177 4.94 0.42 -12.44
N PHE A 178 4.51 -0.84 -12.37
CA PHE A 178 5.36 -2.02 -12.55
C PHE A 178 4.97 -2.80 -13.80
N GLY A 179 5.99 -3.24 -14.52
CA GLY A 179 5.85 -4.18 -15.63
C GLY A 179 5.67 -5.62 -15.18
N GLN A 180 5.44 -6.50 -16.16
CA GLN A 180 5.41 -7.95 -15.95
C GLN A 180 6.81 -8.56 -16.06
N GLU A 181 6.96 -9.80 -15.57
CA GLU A 181 8.18 -10.58 -15.80
C GLU A 181 8.45 -10.79 -17.29
N GLY A 182 9.70 -10.58 -17.69
CA GLY A 182 10.15 -10.75 -19.06
C GLY A 182 10.36 -9.40 -19.75
N PRO A 183 9.37 -8.88 -20.51
CA PRO A 183 9.54 -7.67 -21.31
C PRO A 183 9.54 -6.36 -20.49
N GLY A 184 9.21 -6.40 -19.19
CA GLY A 184 9.08 -5.19 -18.38
C GLY A 184 7.80 -4.42 -18.73
N LEU A 185 7.89 -3.09 -18.72
CA LEU A 185 6.81 -2.19 -19.12
C LEU A 185 6.70 -2.07 -20.65
N SER A 186 5.48 -1.86 -21.13
CA SER A 186 5.23 -1.50 -22.52
C SER A 186 5.85 -0.13 -22.87
N PRO A 187 6.29 0.10 -24.12
CA PRO A 187 6.74 1.42 -24.57
C PRO A 187 5.71 2.52 -24.33
N GLU A 188 4.42 2.18 -24.46
CA GLU A 188 3.29 3.09 -24.21
C GLU A 188 3.23 3.50 -22.73
N ALA A 189 3.42 2.55 -21.80
CA ALA A 189 3.46 2.82 -20.37
C ALA A 189 4.67 3.69 -19.98
N ILE A 190 5.85 3.38 -20.53
CA ILE A 190 7.07 4.17 -20.31
C ILE A 190 6.89 5.61 -20.83
N ALA A 191 6.40 5.78 -22.06
CA ALA A 191 6.22 7.08 -22.67
C ALA A 191 5.16 7.95 -21.96
N ALA A 192 4.22 7.32 -21.27
CA ALA A 192 3.18 8.01 -20.51
C ALA A 192 3.57 8.34 -19.05
N SER A 193 4.73 7.86 -18.59
CA SER A 193 5.20 8.08 -17.21
C SER A 193 5.93 9.40 -17.06
N ASP A 194 5.76 10.05 -15.92
CA ASP A 194 6.41 11.33 -15.57
C ASP A 194 7.91 11.14 -15.27
N ALA A 195 8.28 9.96 -14.75
CA ALA A 195 9.66 9.52 -14.63
C ALA A 195 9.76 8.00 -14.76
N VAL A 196 10.95 7.54 -15.16
CA VAL A 196 11.31 6.13 -15.13
C VAL A 196 12.41 5.97 -14.10
N LEU A 197 12.16 5.15 -13.08
CA LEU A 197 13.06 4.93 -11.96
C LEU A 197 13.57 3.49 -11.97
N GLU A 198 14.83 3.33 -11.58
CA GLU A 198 15.44 2.02 -11.39
C GLU A 198 15.88 1.82 -9.94
N ILE A 199 15.92 0.57 -9.49
CA ILE A 199 16.62 0.18 -8.27
C ILE A 199 18.05 -0.14 -8.67
N VAL A 200 19.04 0.52 -8.04
CA VAL A 200 20.45 0.26 -8.39
C VAL A 200 20.83 -1.16 -7.97
N GLN A 201 21.39 -1.91 -8.93
CA GLN A 201 21.81 -3.30 -8.73
C GLN A 201 23.31 -3.46 -8.90
N PHE A 202 23.92 -4.24 -8.01
CA PHE A 202 25.38 -4.47 -7.97
C PHE A 202 25.79 -5.92 -8.30
N GLY A 203 24.82 -6.73 -8.73
CA GLY A 203 25.00 -8.15 -9.04
C GLY A 203 25.13 -8.44 -10.54
N SER A 204 25.11 -9.73 -10.90
CA SER A 204 25.23 -10.21 -12.30
C SER A 204 23.89 -10.45 -13.01
N THR A 205 22.77 -10.33 -12.30
CA THR A 205 21.43 -10.47 -12.91
C THR A 205 21.09 -9.24 -13.75
N ARG A 206 20.22 -9.43 -14.75
CA ARG A 206 19.65 -8.31 -15.51
C ARG A 206 18.67 -7.49 -14.67
N SER A 207 17.89 -8.17 -13.83
CA SER A 207 16.89 -7.54 -12.97
C SER A 207 16.59 -8.39 -11.74
N ILE A 208 16.02 -7.73 -10.73
CA ILE A 208 15.40 -8.36 -9.56
C ILE A 208 13.96 -8.78 -9.92
N ASN A 209 13.40 -9.76 -9.21
CA ASN A 209 12.01 -10.16 -9.36
C ASN A 209 11.04 -8.97 -9.17
N ALA A 210 9.99 -8.89 -9.99
CA ALA A 210 9.07 -7.75 -9.99
C ALA A 210 8.34 -7.54 -8.65
N SER A 211 7.97 -8.61 -7.94
CA SER A 211 7.35 -8.47 -6.61
C SER A 211 8.34 -7.96 -5.55
N ALA A 212 9.60 -8.36 -5.64
CA ALA A 212 10.66 -7.83 -4.79
C ALA A 212 10.96 -6.36 -5.11
N ALA A 213 11.02 -5.98 -6.39
CA ALA A 213 11.15 -4.60 -6.81
C ALA A 213 10.01 -3.75 -6.24
N ALA A 214 8.77 -4.20 -6.36
CA ALA A 214 7.61 -3.48 -5.84
C ALA A 214 7.69 -3.28 -4.32
N ALA A 215 8.09 -4.30 -3.56
CA ALA A 215 8.29 -4.17 -2.12
C ALA A 215 9.40 -3.15 -1.76
N VAL A 216 10.51 -3.14 -2.49
CA VAL A 216 11.61 -2.17 -2.28
C VAL A 216 11.16 -0.75 -2.58
N VAL A 217 10.50 -0.51 -3.71
CA VAL A 217 10.01 0.83 -4.11
C VAL A 217 8.96 1.35 -3.15
N MET A 218 7.98 0.53 -2.76
CA MET A 218 6.99 0.93 -1.75
C MET A 218 7.63 1.26 -0.41
N HIS A 219 8.62 0.46 0.02
CA HIS A 219 9.36 0.76 1.25
C HIS A 219 10.20 2.04 1.12
N ALA A 220 10.78 2.33 -0.05
CA ALA A 220 11.49 3.59 -0.30
C ALA A 220 10.55 4.79 -0.15
N TRP A 221 9.33 4.71 -0.67
CA TRP A 221 8.29 5.71 -0.45
C TRP A 221 7.99 5.87 1.05
N VAL A 222 7.79 4.75 1.77
CA VAL A 222 7.52 4.76 3.21
C VAL A 222 8.63 5.46 3.99
N LEU A 223 9.90 5.21 3.68
CA LEU A 223 11.04 5.86 4.34
C LEU A 223 11.07 7.37 4.15
N GLN A 224 10.54 7.89 3.03
CA GLN A 224 10.48 9.32 2.75
C GLN A 224 9.27 10.00 3.42
N HIS A 225 8.15 9.28 3.59
CA HIS A 225 6.86 9.90 3.94
C HIS A 225 6.26 9.48 5.28
N VAL A 226 6.75 8.40 5.90
CA VAL A 226 6.17 7.85 7.14
C VAL A 226 7.11 8.06 8.33
N LYS A 227 6.54 8.45 9.47
CA LYS A 227 7.28 8.63 10.74
C LYS A 227 7.18 7.38 11.60
N PHE A 228 8.33 6.91 12.09
CA PHE A 228 8.47 5.74 12.96
C PHE A 228 8.75 6.10 14.41
#